data_AF-A0A7H4PE73-F1
#
_entry.id   AF-A0A7H4PE73-F1
#
_cell.length_a   1.000
_cell.length_b   1.000
_cell.length_c   1.000
_cell.angle_alpha   90.00
_cell.angle_beta   90.00
_cell.angle_gamma   90.00
#
_symmetry.space_group_name_H-M   'P 1'
#
loop_
_entity.id
_entity.type
_entity.pdbx_description
1 polymer ?
#
loop_
_entity_poly.entity_id
_entity_poly.type
_entity_poly.pdbx_seq_one_letter_code
_entity_poly.pdbx_strand_id
1 'polypeptide(L)'
;MMGVRAQQKEKTRRSLVEAAFSQLSAERSFASLSLREVAREAGIAPTSFYRHFRDVDELGLTMVDESGLMLRQLMRQARQRIAKGGSVIRTSVSTFMEFIGNNPNAFRLLLRERSGTSAAFRAAVAREIQHFYRGTCRLFRNRKPYAARLYRSAG
;
A
#
# COMPACT_ATOMS: atom_id res chain seq x y z
N MET A 1 -25.53 10.07 -7.79
CA MET A 1 -25.10 9.03 -8.74
C MET A 1 -24.07 9.67 -9.68
N MET A 2 -22.85 9.14 -9.77
CA MET A 2 -21.82 9.70 -10.67
C MET A 2 -22.25 9.52 -12.13
N GLY A 3 -22.15 10.56 -12.95
CA GLY A 3 -22.47 10.49 -14.38
C GLY A 3 -21.49 9.59 -15.14
N VAL A 4 -21.93 9.04 -16.27
CA VAL A 4 -21.16 8.10 -17.13
C VAL A 4 -19.76 8.64 -17.48
N ARG A 5 -19.65 9.95 -17.76
CA ARG A 5 -18.36 10.60 -18.05
C ARG A 5 -17.41 10.61 -16.83
N ALA A 6 -17.93 10.81 -15.62
CA ALA A 6 -17.14 10.80 -14.41
C ALA A 6 -16.62 9.38 -14.08
N GLN A 7 -17.46 8.36 -14.29
CA GLN A 7 -17.05 6.95 -14.13
C GLN A 7 -15.96 6.57 -15.13
N GLN A 8 -16.09 6.97 -16.40
CA GLN A 8 -15.08 6.69 -17.40
C GLN A 8 -13.75 7.39 -17.07
N LYS A 9 -13.80 8.64 -16.60
CA LYS A 9 -12.61 9.38 -16.16
C LYS A 9 -11.89 8.65 -15.02
N GLU A 10 -12.62 8.17 -14.02
CA GLU A 10 -12.03 7.44 -12.90
C GLU A 10 -11.50 6.07 -13.32
N LYS A 11 -12.19 5.37 -14.24
CA LYS A 11 -11.72 4.11 -14.81
C LYS A 11 -10.37 4.28 -15.50
N THR A 12 -10.24 5.29 -16.37
CA THR A 12 -8.95 5.58 -17.03
C THR A 12 -7.87 5.99 -16.03
N ARG A 13 -8.22 6.76 -14.99
CA ARG A 13 -7.28 7.12 -13.92
C ARG A 13 -6.72 5.87 -13.21
N ARG A 14 -7.58 4.88 -12.92
CA ARG A 14 -7.16 3.60 -12.33
C ARG A 14 -6.29 2.77 -13.27
N SER A 15 -6.67 2.66 -14.55
CA SER A 15 -5.87 1.92 -15.53
C SER A 15 -4.46 2.48 -15.68
N LEU A 16 -4.26 3.80 -15.54
CA LEU A 16 -2.93 4.41 -15.53
C LEU A 16 -2.10 3.99 -14.30
N VAL A 17 -2.72 3.88 -13.13
CA VAL A 17 -2.05 3.41 -11.91
C VAL A 17 -1.69 1.92 -12.03
N GLU A 18 -2.62 1.10 -12.52
CA GLU A 18 -2.39 -0.32 -12.78
C GLU A 18 -1.27 -0.55 -13.79
N ALA A 19 -1.27 0.21 -14.90
CA ALA A 19 -0.21 0.21 -15.89
C ALA A 19 1.14 0.59 -15.29
N ALA A 20 1.18 1.62 -14.43
CA ALA A 20 2.42 2.00 -13.76
C ALA A 20 2.94 0.89 -12.84
N PHE A 21 2.05 0.19 -12.13
CA PHE A 21 2.43 -0.98 -11.34
C PHE A 21 2.91 -2.16 -12.18
N SER A 22 2.32 -2.41 -13.35
CA SER A 22 2.73 -3.52 -14.23
C SER A 22 4.12 -3.33 -14.80
N GLN A 23 4.54 -2.07 -14.99
CA GLN A 23 5.87 -1.73 -15.49
C GLN A 23 6.98 -1.87 -14.43
N LEU A 24 6.65 -2.02 -13.15
CA LEU A 24 7.66 -2.24 -12.10
C LEU A 24 8.14 -3.70 -12.09
N SER A 25 9.43 -3.90 -11.82
CA SER A 25 10.03 -5.24 -11.72
C SER A 25 11.15 -5.29 -10.68
N ALA A 26 11.78 -6.46 -10.54
CA ALA A 26 12.97 -6.60 -9.70
C ALA A 26 14.16 -5.77 -10.23
N GLU A 27 14.22 -5.47 -11.52
CA GLU A 27 15.31 -4.71 -12.14
C GLU A 27 14.93 -3.26 -12.41
N ARG A 28 13.61 -2.97 -12.40
CA ARG A 28 13.06 -1.69 -12.82
C ARG A 28 12.36 -0.96 -11.68
N SER A 29 12.86 0.22 -11.34
CA SER A 29 12.30 1.11 -10.30
C SER A 29 11.38 2.17 -10.90
N PHE A 30 10.62 2.85 -10.02
CA PHE A 30 9.73 3.94 -10.41
C PHE A 30 10.47 5.08 -11.11
N ALA A 31 11.67 5.42 -10.64
CA ALA A 31 12.52 6.46 -11.24
C ALA A 31 12.88 6.22 -12.73
N SER A 32 12.74 4.99 -13.22
CA SER A 32 13.01 4.62 -14.62
C SER A 32 11.73 4.54 -15.49
N LEU A 33 10.56 4.86 -14.93
CA LEU A 33 9.31 4.89 -15.68
C LEU A 33 9.18 6.18 -16.47
N SER A 34 8.85 6.05 -17.75
CA SER A 34 8.43 7.19 -18.56
C SER A 34 6.91 7.27 -18.69
N LEU A 35 6.41 8.50 -18.80
CA LEU A 35 4.99 8.78 -19.08
C LEU A 35 4.49 8.04 -20.33
N ARG A 36 5.31 7.99 -21.39
CA ARG A 36 4.94 7.36 -22.66
C ARG A 36 4.70 5.86 -22.49
N GLU A 37 5.53 5.19 -21.70
CA GLU A 37 5.37 3.76 -21.43
C GLU A 37 4.10 3.49 -20.63
N VAL A 38 3.85 4.28 -19.58
CA VAL A 38 2.63 4.15 -18.77
C VAL A 38 1.38 4.41 -19.62
N ALA A 39 1.38 5.44 -20.46
CA ALA A 39 0.25 5.75 -21.34
C ALA A 39 0.01 4.62 -22.37
N ARG A 40 1.08 4.08 -22.96
CA ARG A 40 1.01 2.95 -23.90
C ARG A 40 0.43 1.71 -23.23
N GLU A 41 0.93 1.37 -22.04
CA GLU A 41 0.44 0.23 -21.25
C GLU A 41 -1.03 0.41 -20.84
N ALA A 42 -1.45 1.63 -20.50
CA ALA A 42 -2.84 1.95 -20.19
C ALA A 42 -3.75 2.06 -21.43
N GLY A 43 -3.21 1.92 -22.64
CA GLY A 43 -3.98 1.99 -23.88
C GLY A 43 -4.50 3.40 -24.23
N ILE A 44 -3.81 4.46 -23.80
CA ILE A 44 -4.19 5.85 -24.10
C ILE A 44 -3.08 6.61 -24.84
N ALA A 45 -3.46 7.66 -25.57
CA ALA A 45 -2.50 8.59 -26.15
C ALA A 45 -1.68 9.29 -25.03
N PRO A 46 -0.36 9.51 -25.19
CA PRO A 46 0.47 10.16 -24.18
C PRO A 46 -0.06 11.54 -23.73
N THR A 47 -0.64 12.31 -24.64
CA THR A 47 -1.24 13.63 -24.32
C THR A 47 -2.47 13.52 -23.41
N SER A 48 -3.19 12.39 -23.44
CA SER A 48 -4.34 12.16 -22.57
C SER A 48 -3.96 11.92 -21.11
N PHE A 49 -2.70 11.56 -20.82
CA PHE A 49 -2.18 11.40 -19.46
C PHE A 49 -2.44 12.64 -18.60
N TYR A 50 -2.19 13.82 -19.17
CA TYR A 50 -2.31 15.11 -18.47
C TYR A 50 -3.73 15.47 -18.03
N ARG A 51 -4.74 14.73 -18.48
CA ARG A 51 -6.12 14.87 -18.01
C ARG A 51 -6.36 14.20 -16.66
N HIS A 52 -5.44 13.33 -16.23
CA HIS A 52 -5.54 12.49 -15.04
C HIS A 52 -4.44 12.80 -14.02
N PHE A 53 -3.23 13.10 -14.48
CA PHE A 53 -2.07 13.43 -13.65
C PHE A 53 -1.26 14.56 -14.28
N ARG A 54 -0.75 15.48 -13.47
CA ARG A 54 0.07 16.62 -13.89
C ARG A 54 1.44 16.18 -14.40
N ASP A 55 2.00 15.16 -13.77
CA ASP A 55 3.31 14.60 -14.10
C ASP A 55 3.41 13.15 -13.59
N VAL A 56 4.56 12.52 -13.83
CA VAL A 56 4.84 11.16 -13.36
C VAL A 56 4.93 11.13 -11.83
N ASP A 57 5.41 12.19 -11.18
CA ASP A 57 5.53 12.25 -9.71
C ASP A 57 4.16 12.17 -9.02
N GLU A 58 3.14 12.85 -9.53
CA GLU A 58 1.77 12.78 -9.01
C GLU A 58 1.16 11.38 -9.18
N LEU A 59 1.45 10.71 -10.30
CA LEU A 59 1.10 9.30 -10.49
C LEU A 59 1.80 8.44 -9.44
N GLY A 60 3.09 8.65 -9.18
CA GLY A 60 3.83 7.92 -8.16
C GLY A 60 3.26 8.10 -6.75
N LEU A 61 2.89 9.33 -6.38
CA LEU A 61 2.23 9.60 -5.09
C LEU A 61 0.91 8.83 -4.98
N THR A 62 0.13 8.79 -6.06
CA THR A 62 -1.12 8.01 -6.12
C THR A 62 -0.84 6.51 -5.96
N MET A 63 0.21 5.97 -6.59
CA MET A 63 0.61 4.57 -6.40
C MET A 63 1.00 4.27 -4.95
N VAL A 64 1.66 5.19 -4.26
CA VAL A 64 1.98 5.05 -2.82
C VAL A 64 0.72 5.00 -1.98
N ASP A 65 -0.25 5.89 -2.25
CA ASP A 65 -1.52 5.93 -1.52
C ASP A 65 -2.33 4.64 -1.70
N GLU A 66 -2.40 4.12 -2.93
CA GLU A 66 -3.06 2.84 -3.24
C GLU A 66 -2.35 1.66 -2.55
N SER A 67 -1.02 1.63 -2.57
CA SER A 67 -0.23 0.60 -1.87
C SER A 67 -0.48 0.64 -0.36
N GLY A 68 -0.54 1.84 0.22
CA GLY A 68 -0.86 2.06 1.64
C GLY A 68 -2.28 1.62 1.98
N LEU A 69 -3.25 1.87 1.09
CA LEU A 69 -4.63 1.41 1.26
C LEU A 69 -4.71 -0.12 1.26
N MET A 70 -4.07 -0.81 0.31
CA MET A 70 -4.00 -2.28 0.26
C MET A 70 -3.41 -2.85 1.55
N LEU A 71 -2.30 -2.28 2.02
CA LEU A 71 -1.67 -2.70 3.27
C LEU A 71 -2.59 -2.50 4.48
N ARG A 72 -3.28 -1.36 4.60
CA ARG A 72 -4.23 -1.08 5.68
C ARG A 72 -5.43 -2.03 5.66
N GLN A 73 -5.92 -2.41 4.46
CA GLN A 73 -7.01 -3.36 4.30
C GLN A 73 -6.61 -4.76 4.74
N LEU A 74 -5.44 -5.25 4.32
CA LEU A 74 -4.89 -6.53 4.78
C LEU A 74 -4.68 -6.54 6.29
N MET A 75 -4.14 -5.46 6.85
CA MET A 75 -4.02 -5.32 8.29
C MET A 75 -5.37 -5.39 8.99
N ARG A 76 -6.41 -4.75 8.45
CA ARG A 76 -7.77 -4.83 9.01
C ARG A 76 -8.29 -6.27 9.01
N GLN A 77 -8.08 -7.03 7.93
CA GLN A 77 -8.44 -8.45 7.86
C GLN A 77 -7.66 -9.29 8.88
N ALA A 78 -6.36 -9.04 9.05
CA ALA A 78 -5.55 -9.67 10.10
C ALA A 78 -6.13 -9.44 11.49
N ARG A 79 -6.54 -8.21 11.81
CA ARG A 79 -7.17 -7.90 13.12
C ARG A 79 -8.44 -8.71 13.34
N GLN A 80 -9.26 -8.85 12.29
CA GLN A 80 -10.50 -9.64 12.37
C GLN A 80 -10.21 -11.12 12.63
N ARG A 81 -9.20 -11.70 11.96
CA ARG A 81 -8.75 -13.08 12.19
C ARG A 81 -8.22 -13.28 13.63
N ILE A 82 -7.47 -12.32 14.14
CA ILE A 82 -6.93 -12.34 15.51
C ILE A 82 -8.05 -12.19 16.56
N ALA A 83 -9.04 -11.34 16.30
CA ALA A 83 -10.20 -11.16 17.17
C ALA A 83 -11.04 -12.45 17.29
N LYS A 84 -11.08 -13.26 16.23
CA LYS A 84 -11.73 -14.58 16.18
C LYS A 84 -10.90 -15.72 16.81
N GLY A 85 -9.88 -15.39 17.60
CA GLY A 85 -9.04 -16.38 18.30
C GLY A 85 -7.77 -16.79 17.55
N GLY A 86 -7.45 -16.18 16.40
CA GLY A 86 -6.20 -16.44 15.69
C GLY A 86 -4.95 -16.06 16.49
N SER A 87 -3.86 -16.83 16.32
CA SER A 87 -2.55 -16.49 16.88
C SER A 87 -2.03 -15.17 16.29
N VAL A 88 -1.67 -14.23 17.16
CA VAL A 88 -1.16 -12.91 16.76
C VAL A 88 0.05 -13.05 15.83
N ILE A 89 1.05 -13.84 16.24
CA ILE A 89 2.29 -14.01 15.48
C ILE A 89 1.99 -14.68 14.13
N ARG A 90 1.26 -15.81 14.13
CA ARG A 90 0.98 -16.56 12.91
C ARG A 90 0.18 -15.72 11.91
N THR A 91 -0.86 -15.03 12.38
CA THR A 91 -1.70 -14.18 11.52
C THR A 91 -0.96 -12.96 11.00
N SER A 92 -0.10 -12.33 11.81
CA SER A 92 0.72 -11.21 11.37
C SER A 92 1.70 -11.63 10.27
N VAL A 93 2.42 -12.74 10.45
CA VAL A 93 3.38 -13.26 9.45
C VAL A 93 2.65 -13.70 8.18
N SER A 94 1.55 -14.45 8.30
CA SER A 94 0.80 -14.91 7.12
C SER A 94 0.24 -13.74 6.32
N THR A 95 -0.31 -12.71 6.99
CA THR A 95 -0.86 -11.54 6.31
C THR A 95 0.24 -10.73 5.62
N PHE A 96 1.44 -10.66 6.20
CA PHE A 96 2.57 -10.00 5.56
C PHE A 96 3.04 -10.76 4.31
N MET A 97 3.10 -12.10 4.38
CA MET A 97 3.41 -12.93 3.21
C MET A 97 2.32 -12.87 2.14
N GLU A 98 1.03 -12.81 2.53
CA GLU A 98 -0.11 -12.55 1.62
C GLU A 98 0.07 -11.21 0.89
N PHE A 99 0.52 -10.15 1.57
CA PHE A 99 0.77 -8.86 0.93
C PHE A 99 1.89 -8.95 -0.12
N ILE A 100 3.02 -9.57 0.24
CA ILE A 100 4.17 -9.73 -0.65
C ILE A 100 3.79 -10.58 -1.88
N GLY A 101 3.08 -11.69 -1.67
CA GLY A 101 2.69 -12.60 -2.73
C GLY A 101 1.66 -12.00 -3.69
N ASN A 102 0.65 -11.31 -3.17
CA ASN A 102 -0.44 -10.77 -3.99
C ASN A 102 -0.11 -9.40 -4.61
N ASN A 103 0.79 -8.62 -4.01
CA ASN A 103 1.09 -7.25 -4.43
C ASN A 103 2.61 -6.97 -4.48
N PRO A 104 3.39 -7.77 -5.24
CA PRO A 104 4.84 -7.69 -5.21
C PRO A 104 5.38 -6.34 -5.68
N ASN A 105 4.72 -5.70 -6.66
CA ASN A 105 5.13 -4.39 -7.18
C ASN A 105 4.74 -3.23 -6.25
N ALA A 106 3.62 -3.32 -5.55
CA ALA A 106 3.28 -2.39 -4.47
C ALA A 106 4.30 -2.49 -3.32
N PHE A 107 4.67 -3.71 -2.94
CA PHE A 107 5.72 -3.93 -1.94
C PHE A 107 7.09 -3.39 -2.40
N ARG A 108 7.49 -3.65 -3.65
CA ARG A 108 8.73 -3.11 -4.24
C ARG A 108 8.76 -1.59 -4.22
N LEU A 109 7.66 -0.95 -4.61
CA LEU A 109 7.53 0.51 -4.59
C LEU A 109 7.75 1.05 -3.17
N LEU A 110 7.04 0.50 -2.18
CA LEU A 110 7.15 0.92 -0.78
C LEU A 110 8.55 0.63 -0.18
N LEU A 111 9.19 -0.47 -0.57
CA LEU A 111 10.49 -0.88 -0.01
C LEU A 111 11.66 -0.10 -0.64
N ARG A 112 11.67 0.07 -1.96
CA ARG A 112 12.80 0.67 -2.69
C ARG A 112 12.85 2.19 -2.58
N GLU A 113 11.70 2.85 -2.54
CA GLU A 113 11.66 4.32 -2.42
C GLU A 113 11.91 4.81 -0.98
N ARG A 114 12.19 3.88 -0.05
CA ARG A 114 12.78 4.20 1.26
C ARG A 114 14.24 4.68 1.16
N SER A 115 14.90 4.37 0.05
CA SER A 115 16.32 4.65 -0.21
C SER A 115 16.54 5.56 -1.44
N GLY A 116 15.47 5.99 -2.14
CA GLY A 116 15.51 6.59 -3.49
C GLY A 116 14.80 7.95 -3.70
N THR A 117 15.28 8.62 -4.76
CA THR A 117 15.00 9.87 -5.54
C THR A 117 14.15 11.08 -5.09
N SER A 118 13.20 11.07 -4.16
CA SER A 118 12.50 12.33 -3.77
C SER A 118 12.15 12.43 -2.29
N ALA A 119 12.40 13.59 -1.68
CA ALA A 119 12.12 13.84 -0.26
C ALA A 119 10.62 13.71 0.06
N ALA A 120 9.74 14.14 -0.85
CA ALA A 120 8.29 14.00 -0.70
C ALA A 120 7.87 12.53 -0.75
N PHE A 121 8.50 11.74 -1.63
CA PHE A 121 8.26 10.31 -1.77
C PHE A 121 8.74 9.52 -0.55
N ARG A 122 9.95 9.81 -0.06
CA ARG A 122 10.48 9.25 1.19
C ARG A 122 9.57 9.56 2.38
N ALA A 123 9.05 10.78 2.47
CA ALA A 123 8.12 11.18 3.52
C ALA A 123 6.78 10.41 3.40
N ALA A 124 6.26 10.19 2.20
CA ALA A 124 5.04 9.41 1.97
C ALA A 124 5.21 7.95 2.39
N VAL A 125 6.29 7.31 1.96
CA VAL A 125 6.64 5.94 2.35
C VAL A 125 6.84 5.83 3.87
N ALA A 126 7.55 6.78 4.48
CA ALA A 126 7.76 6.80 5.93
C ALA A 126 6.45 6.93 6.71
N ARG A 127 5.51 7.79 6.26
CA ARG A 127 4.17 7.92 6.86
C ARG A 127 3.41 6.61 6.83
N GLU A 128 3.36 5.93 5.67
CA GLU A 128 2.62 4.67 5.53
C GLU A 128 3.20 3.56 6.42
N ILE A 129 4.53 3.50 6.53
CA ILE A 129 5.18 2.53 7.42
C ILE A 129 4.93 2.88 8.90
N GLN A 130 4.92 4.16 9.26
CA GLN A 130 4.57 4.58 10.63
C GLN A 130 3.10 4.28 10.97
N HIS A 131 2.18 4.43 10.01
CA HIS A 131 0.78 4.01 10.17
C HIS A 131 0.67 2.50 10.39
N PHE A 132 1.46 1.71 9.65
CA PHE A 132 1.56 0.27 9.86
C PHE A 132 2.05 -0.08 11.28
N TYR A 133 3.18 0.49 11.72
CA TYR A 133 3.71 0.26 13.06
C TYR A 133 2.71 0.64 14.17
N ARG A 134 2.07 1.81 14.06
CA ARG A 134 1.05 2.24 15.04
C ARG A 134 -0.14 1.28 15.11
N GLY A 135 -0.61 0.80 13.96
CA GLY A 135 -1.69 -0.19 13.88
C GLY A 135 -1.33 -1.51 14.57
N THR A 136 -0.11 -1.98 14.36
CA THR A 136 0.42 -3.22 14.95
C THR A 136 0.67 -3.07 16.45
N CYS A 137 1.30 -1.99 16.91
CA CYS A 137 1.52 -1.72 18.33
C CYS A 137 0.21 -1.61 19.13
N ARG A 138 -0.84 -1.01 18.57
CA ARG A 138 -2.17 -0.98 19.21
C ARG A 138 -2.73 -2.40 19.38
N LEU A 139 -2.44 -3.30 18.44
CA LEU A 139 -2.86 -4.69 18.49
C LEU A 139 -2.16 -5.49 19.60
N PHE A 140 -0.86 -5.26 19.78
CA PHE A 140 -0.08 -5.85 20.88
C PHE A 140 -0.45 -5.25 22.25
N ARG A 141 -0.75 -3.95 22.32
CA ARG A 141 -1.08 -3.27 23.58
C ARG A 141 -2.45 -3.68 24.15
N ASN A 142 -3.45 -3.94 23.30
CA ASN A 142 -4.79 -4.34 23.74
C ASN A 142 -4.92 -5.79 24.25
N ARG A 143 -3.80 -6.53 24.38
CA ARG A 143 -3.77 -7.93 24.83
C ARG A 143 -2.95 -8.19 26.11
N LYS A 144 -2.52 -7.17 26.87
CA LYS A 144 -2.11 -7.39 28.26
C LYS A 144 -3.32 -7.34 29.22
N PRO A 145 -3.96 -8.49 29.51
CA PRO A 145 -4.50 -8.71 30.84
C PRO A 145 -3.99 -10.01 31.51
N TYR A 146 -2.88 -10.60 31.04
CA TYR A 146 -2.36 -11.83 31.64
C TYR A 146 -1.35 -11.63 32.79
N ALA A 147 -0.80 -10.43 32.99
CA ALA A 147 0.15 -10.18 34.08
C ALA A 147 -0.52 -9.86 35.43
N ALA A 148 -1.82 -9.54 35.46
CA ALA A 148 -2.50 -9.10 36.69
C ALA A 148 -3.20 -10.24 37.46
N ARG A 149 -3.26 -11.46 36.92
CA ARG A 149 -3.99 -12.59 37.55
C ARG A 149 -3.10 -13.52 38.39
N LEU A 150 -1.77 -13.42 38.27
CA LEU A 150 -0.83 -14.26 39.02
C LEU A 150 -0.37 -13.66 40.36
N TYR A 151 -0.71 -12.40 40.66
CA TYR A 151 -0.35 -11.75 41.93
C TYR A 151 -1.51 -11.69 42.95
N ARG A 152 -2.70 -12.23 42.64
CA ARG A 152 -3.88 -12.17 43.54
C ARG A 152 -4.26 -13.51 44.18
N SER A 153 -3.44 -14.54 43.97
CA SER A 153 -3.63 -15.89 44.52
C SER A 153 -2.40 -16.39 45.31
N ALA A 154 -1.57 -15.46 45.77
CA ALA A 154 -0.44 -15.72 46.69
C ALA A 154 -0.44 -14.73 47.86
N GLY A 155 -1.62 -14.38 48.36
CA GLY A 155 -1.84 -13.56 49.56
C GLY A 155 -3.00 -14.12 50.34
#